data_AF-A0A183BGQ3-F1
#
_entry.id   AF-A0A183BGQ3-F1
#
_cell.length_a   1.000
_cell.length_b   1.000
_cell.length_c   1.000
_cell.angle_alpha   90.00
_cell.angle_beta   90.00
_cell.angle_gamma   90.00
#
_symmetry.space_group_name_H-M   'P 1'
#
loop_
_entity.id
_entity.type
_entity.pdbx_description
1 polymer ?
#
loop_
_entity_poly.entity_id
_entity_poly.type
_entity_poly.pdbx_seq_one_letter_code
_entity_poly.pdbx_strand_id
1 'polypeptide(L)'
;LDEGDQYYAEISDYLQLRNLLEKMNDSKLVHENMKTMVDLGCNVYAKAVIPSLDRIFVDIGLGFHLDCNRGEALQIIDSRIAFLNERTLVYKQRANSIKARIKLLLQGLRELQNIPSTEFGPHRDV
;
A
#
# COMPACT_ATOMS: atom_id res chain seq x y z
N LEU A 1 -7.73 -2.96 -14.37
CA LEU A 1 -6.57 -3.58 -13.69
C LEU A 1 -5.86 -2.53 -12.87
N ASP A 2 -5.74 -1.33 -13.43
CA ASP A 2 -5.15 -0.11 -12.86
C ASP A 2 -5.65 0.28 -11.46
N GLU A 3 -6.95 0.12 -11.16
CA GLU A 3 -7.49 0.43 -9.82
C GLU A 3 -6.93 -0.46 -8.71
N GLY A 4 -6.63 -1.73 -9.00
CA GLY A 4 -6.04 -2.65 -8.03
C GLY A 4 -4.60 -2.25 -7.70
N ASP A 5 -3.85 -1.83 -8.72
CA ASP A 5 -2.46 -1.40 -8.59
C ASP A 5 -2.34 -0.10 -7.78
N GLN A 6 -3.33 0.79 -7.88
CA GLN A 6 -3.42 1.99 -7.03
C GLN A 6 -3.54 1.64 -5.54
N TYR A 7 -4.36 0.65 -5.18
CA TYR A 7 -4.48 0.23 -3.77
C TYR A 7 -3.18 -0.38 -3.26
N TYR A 8 -2.45 -1.12 -4.08
CA TYR A 8 -1.13 -1.66 -3.69
C TYR A 8 -0.08 -0.57 -3.49
N ALA A 9 -0.08 0.46 -4.35
CA ALA A 9 0.78 1.63 -4.17
C ALA A 9 0.46 2.36 -2.86
N GLU A 10 -0.83 2.64 -2.59
CA GLU A 10 -1.26 3.29 -1.36
C GLU A 10 -0.89 2.45 -0.11
N ILE A 11 -1.06 1.13 -0.15
CA ILE A 11 -0.62 0.22 0.93
C ILE A 11 0.89 0.31 1.15
N SER A 12 1.69 0.34 0.08
CA SER A 12 3.15 0.48 0.16
C SER A 12 3.57 1.78 0.84
N ASP A 13 2.92 2.89 0.49
CA ASP A 13 3.20 4.20 1.09
C ASP A 13 2.86 4.21 2.59
N TYR A 14 1.72 3.62 2.98
CA TYR A 14 1.37 3.48 4.40
C TYR A 14 2.34 2.59 5.19
N LEU A 15 2.85 1.52 4.59
CA LEU A 15 3.87 0.67 5.22
C LEU A 15 5.19 1.42 5.41
N GLN A 16 5.60 2.24 4.44
CA GLN A 16 6.77 3.11 4.57
C GLN A 16 6.58 4.14 5.69
N LEU A 17 5.40 4.76 5.76
CA LEU A 17 5.06 5.72 6.82
C LEU A 17 5.11 5.07 8.21
N ARG A 18 4.56 3.86 8.36
CA ARG A 18 4.62 3.10 9.62
C ARG A 18 6.06 2.84 10.05
N ASN A 19 6.89 2.33 9.13
CA ASN A 19 8.30 2.05 9.41
C ASN A 19 9.07 3.32 9.78
N LEU A 20 8.73 4.47 9.18
CA LEU A 20 9.34 5.75 9.49
C LEU A 20 8.96 6.22 10.91
N LEU A 21 7.68 6.13 11.29
CA LEU A 21 7.18 6.46 12.64
C LEU A 21 7.78 5.56 13.72
N GLU A 22 8.01 4.29 13.41
CA GLU A 22 8.67 3.35 14.31
C GLU A 22 10.15 3.68 14.48
N LYS A 23 10.89 3.94 13.39
CA LYS A 23 12.33 4.30 13.44
C LYS A 23 12.61 5.62 14.15
N MET A 24 11.70 6.58 14.06
CA MET A 24 11.80 7.85 14.78
C MET A 24 11.77 7.67 16.30
N ASN A 25 11.25 6.55 16.80
CA ASN A 25 11.16 6.25 18.23
C ASN A 25 12.45 5.68 18.82
N ASP A 26 13.16 4.83 18.06
CA ASP A 26 14.40 4.20 18.53
C ASP A 26 15.55 5.21 18.61
N SER A 27 15.43 6.28 17.84
CA SER A 27 16.34 7.41 17.86
C SER A 27 15.98 8.27 19.07
N LYS A 28 16.91 8.48 20.02
CA LYS A 28 16.76 9.45 21.14
C LYS A 28 16.53 10.92 20.69
N LEU A 29 16.24 11.15 19.41
CA LEU A 29 15.92 12.41 18.73
C LEU A 29 14.58 13.01 19.15
N VAL A 30 13.73 12.27 19.87
CA VAL A 30 12.38 12.72 20.27
C VAL A 30 12.43 13.99 21.15
N HIS A 31 13.57 14.28 21.81
CA HIS A 31 13.73 15.40 22.73
C HIS A 31 14.74 16.46 22.28
N GLU A 32 15.24 16.40 21.05
CA GLU A 32 16.20 17.37 20.53
C GLU A 32 15.71 18.02 19.24
N ASN A 33 15.97 19.32 19.12
CA ASN A 33 15.67 20.16 17.95
C ASN A 33 16.16 19.52 16.63
N MET A 34 15.31 18.74 15.98
CA MET A 34 15.66 17.99 14.78
C MET A 34 15.71 18.95 13.59
N LYS A 35 16.90 19.12 13.02
CA LYS A 35 17.08 19.90 11.80
C LYS A 35 16.65 19.07 10.60
N THR A 36 15.71 19.60 9.83
CA THR A 36 15.18 18.98 8.62
C THR A 36 15.32 19.93 7.44
N MET A 37 15.35 19.36 6.24
CA MET A 37 15.29 20.11 4.98
C MET A 37 14.10 19.56 4.20
N VAL A 38 13.11 20.42 3.95
CA VAL A 38 11.84 20.05 3.34
C VAL A 38 11.79 20.66 1.94
N ASP A 39 11.42 19.85 0.95
CA ASP A 39 11.16 20.31 -0.41
C ASP A 39 9.79 21.00 -0.46
N LEU A 40 9.75 22.23 -0.95
CA LEU A 40 8.54 23.03 -1.14
C LEU A 40 8.04 23.00 -2.60
N GLY A 41 8.78 22.35 -3.50
CA GLY A 41 8.50 22.25 -4.94
C GLY A 41 9.56 22.95 -5.80
N CYS A 42 9.65 22.58 -7.08
CA CYS A 42 10.57 23.17 -8.07
C CYS A 42 12.04 23.20 -7.60
N ASN A 43 12.50 22.17 -6.87
CA ASN A 43 13.83 22.11 -6.26
C ASN A 43 14.12 23.26 -5.28
N VAL A 44 13.08 23.81 -4.64
CA VAL A 44 13.18 24.81 -3.58
C VAL A 44 13.09 24.11 -2.22
N TYR A 45 14.13 24.27 -1.41
CA TYR A 45 14.23 23.59 -0.11
C TYR A 45 14.22 24.59 1.05
N ALA A 46 13.43 24.30 2.08
CA ALA A 46 13.41 25.05 3.33
C ALA A 46 14.10 24.25 4.44
N LYS A 47 14.99 24.91 5.19
CA LYS A 47 15.55 24.36 6.42
C LYS A 47 14.59 24.65 7.57
N ALA A 48 14.14 23.60 8.24
CA ALA A 48 13.24 23.67 9.37
C ALA A 48 13.87 23.01 10.60
N VAL A 49 13.36 23.38 11.77
CA VAL A 49 13.71 22.74 13.03
C VAL A 49 12.43 22.25 13.66
N ILE A 50 12.34 20.95 13.91
CA ILE A 50 11.22 20.33 14.60
C ILE A 50 11.56 20.29 16.09
N PRO A 51 10.83 21.02 16.95
CA PRO A 51 11.15 21.12 18.37
C PRO A 51 10.82 19.83 19.14
N SER A 52 9.76 19.11 18.74
CA SER A 52 9.33 17.85 19.36
C SER A 52 8.50 17.03 18.37
N LEU A 53 8.64 15.70 18.41
CA LEU A 53 7.90 14.74 17.57
C LEU A 53 6.75 14.05 18.33
N ASP A 54 6.30 14.62 19.44
CA ASP A 54 5.28 14.02 20.32
C ASP A 54 3.89 13.96 19.67
N ARG A 55 3.61 14.91 18.78
CA ARG A 55 2.31 15.11 18.13
C ARG A 55 2.47 15.22 16.63
N ILE A 56 1.53 14.60 15.91
CA ILE A 56 1.53 14.52 14.46
C ILE A 56 0.11 14.77 13.97
N PHE A 57 -0.03 15.58 12.92
CA PHE A 57 -1.30 15.79 12.24
C PHE A 57 -1.52 14.71 11.19
N VAL A 58 -2.64 14.00 11.31
CA VAL A 58 -3.07 12.98 10.34
C VAL A 58 -4.28 13.51 9.58
N ASP A 59 -4.21 13.51 8.25
CA ASP A 59 -5.37 13.82 7.41
C ASP A 59 -6.42 12.71 7.54
N ILE A 60 -7.64 13.09 7.94
CA ILE A 60 -8.79 12.19 8.09
C ILE A 60 -9.83 12.42 6.98
N GLY A 61 -9.54 13.29 6.02
CA GLY A 61 -10.38 13.60 4.87
C GLY A 61 -11.23 14.86 5.06
N LEU A 62 -11.88 15.27 3.97
CA LEU A 62 -12.74 16.47 3.92
C LEU A 62 -12.03 17.76 4.39
N GLY A 63 -10.70 17.82 4.30
CA GLY A 63 -9.89 18.94 4.75
C GLY A 63 -9.63 18.99 6.26
N PHE A 64 -10.04 17.96 7.00
CA PHE A 64 -9.81 17.88 8.44
C PHE A 64 -8.55 17.09 8.77
N HIS A 65 -7.80 17.61 9.75
CA HIS A 65 -6.59 17.00 10.26
C HIS A 65 -6.75 16.75 11.74
N LEU A 66 -6.41 15.55 12.19
CA LEU A 66 -6.47 15.16 13.58
C LEU A 66 -5.07 15.28 14.21
N ASP A 67 -4.97 16.06 15.28
CA ASP A 67 -3.78 16.08 16.13
C ASP A 67 -3.74 14.81 16.98
N CYS A 68 -2.81 13.91 16.67
CA CYS A 68 -2.69 12.61 17.30
C CYS A 68 -1.34 12.48 18.00
N ASN A 69 -1.32 11.69 19.07
CA ASN A 69 -0.06 11.10 19.52
C ASN A 69 0.39 10.01 18.53
N ARG A 70 1.66 9.60 18.66
CA ARG A 70 2.24 8.59 17.76
C ARG A 70 1.55 7.22 17.80
N GLY A 71 1.10 6.78 18.99
CA GLY A 71 0.39 5.50 19.14
C GLY A 71 -0.97 5.50 18.45
N GLU A 72 -1.70 6.61 18.57
CA GLU A 72 -2.97 6.85 17.87
C GLU A 72 -2.74 6.89 16.35
N ALA A 73 -1.68 7.56 15.89
CA ALA A 73 -1.33 7.59 14.47
C ALA A 73 -1.03 6.19 13.90
N LEU A 74 -0.30 5.34 14.65
CA LEU A 74 -0.05 3.95 14.25
C LEU A 74 -1.36 3.14 14.16
N GLN A 75 -2.28 3.30 15.11
CA GLN A 75 -3.58 2.65 15.06
C GLN A 75 -4.41 3.07 13.83
N ILE A 76 -4.38 4.36 13.49
CA ILE A 76 -5.06 4.89 12.29
C ILE A 76 -4.44 4.26 11.02
N ILE A 77 -3.11 4.20 10.94
CA ILE A 77 -2.41 3.59 9.80
C ILE A 77 -2.76 2.11 9.66
N ASP A 78 -2.75 1.35 10.74
CA ASP A 78 -3.10 -0.07 10.71
C ASP A 78 -4.56 -0.30 10.29
N SER A 79 -5.48 0.52 10.79
CA SER A 79 -6.89 0.50 10.37
C SER A 79 -7.03 0.79 8.87
N ARG A 80 -6.27 1.76 8.35
CA ARG A 80 -6.28 2.11 6.93
C ARG A 80 -5.70 1.01 6.05
N ILE A 81 -4.59 0.39 6.46
CA ILE A 81 -4.00 -0.75 5.76
C ILE A 81 -4.98 -1.93 5.72
N ALA A 82 -5.66 -2.22 6.83
CA ALA A 82 -6.65 -3.29 6.88
C ALA A 82 -7.80 -3.05 5.87
N PHE A 83 -8.33 -1.82 5.83
CA PHE A 83 -9.36 -1.43 4.88
C PHE A 83 -8.91 -1.56 3.42
N LEU A 84 -7.70 -1.10 3.09
CA LEU A 84 -7.15 -1.21 1.73
C LEU A 84 -6.93 -2.66 1.31
N ASN A 85 -6.46 -3.52 2.23
CA ASN A 85 -6.31 -4.96 1.98
C ASN A 85 -7.65 -5.65 1.69
N GLU A 86 -8.70 -5.30 2.43
CA GLU A 86 -10.05 -5.84 2.18
C GLU A 86 -10.53 -5.48 0.77
N ARG A 87 -10.38 -4.21 0.36
CA ARG A 87 -10.72 -3.77 -1.00
C ARG A 87 -9.93 -4.55 -2.04
N THR A 88 -8.63 -4.71 -1.82
CA THR A 88 -7.72 -5.45 -2.70
C THR A 88 -8.17 -6.90 -2.88
N LEU A 89 -8.65 -7.55 -1.81
CA LEU A 89 -9.15 -8.92 -1.87
C LEU A 89 -10.39 -9.05 -2.78
N VAL A 90 -11.31 -8.08 -2.74
CA VAL A 90 -12.49 -8.07 -3.62
C VAL A 90 -12.08 -8.01 -5.09
N TYR A 91 -11.15 -7.13 -5.45
CA TYR A 91 -10.63 -7.04 -6.82
C TYR A 91 -9.92 -8.32 -7.24
N LYS A 92 -9.11 -8.91 -6.37
CA LYS A 92 -8.42 -10.18 -6.62
C LYS A 92 -9.40 -11.34 -6.87
N GLN A 93 -10.47 -11.43 -6.08
CA GLN A 93 -11.50 -12.45 -6.27
C GLN A 93 -12.23 -12.29 -7.60
N ARG A 94 -12.59 -11.05 -7.98
CA ARG A 94 -13.21 -10.77 -9.28
C ARG A 94 -12.29 -11.12 -10.45
N ALA A 95 -11.02 -10.73 -10.37
CA ALA A 95 -10.01 -11.06 -11.38
C ALA A 95 -9.85 -12.58 -11.53
N ASN A 96 -9.78 -13.31 -10.42
CA ASN A 96 -9.70 -14.77 -10.42
C ASN A 96 -10.96 -15.42 -11.02
N SER A 97 -12.16 -14.91 -10.73
CA SER A 97 -13.41 -15.41 -11.30
C SER A 97 -13.44 -15.24 -12.82
N ILE A 98 -13.04 -14.07 -13.33
CA ILE A 98 -12.96 -13.81 -14.78
C ILE A 98 -11.94 -14.75 -15.42
N LYS A 99 -10.73 -14.88 -14.83
CA LYS A 99 -9.68 -15.78 -15.33
C LYS A 99 -10.14 -17.24 -15.39
N ALA A 100 -10.89 -17.70 -14.38
CA ALA A 100 -11.45 -19.05 -14.35
C ALA A 100 -12.49 -19.24 -15.46
N ARG A 101 -13.42 -18.29 -15.66
CA ARG A 101 -14.40 -18.35 -16.74
C ARG A 101 -13.76 -18.38 -18.12
N ILE A 102 -12.72 -17.57 -18.35
CA ILE A 102 -11.96 -17.58 -19.61
C ILE A 102 -11.32 -18.96 -19.84
N LYS A 103 -10.67 -19.53 -18.81
CA LYS A 103 -10.08 -20.88 -18.92
C LYS A 103 -11.12 -21.95 -19.23
N LEU A 104 -12.29 -21.91 -18.58
CA LEU A 104 -13.38 -22.84 -18.85
C LEU A 104 -13.91 -22.74 -20.29
N LEU A 105 -14.11 -21.53 -20.80
CA LEU A 105 -14.54 -21.31 -22.19
C LEU A 105 -13.50 -21.78 -23.21
N LEU A 106 -12.21 -21.47 -22.98
CA LEU A 106 -11.13 -21.94 -23.85
C LEU A 106 -11.04 -23.47 -23.87
N GLN A 107 -11.26 -24.12 -22.72
CA GLN A 107 -11.29 -25.57 -22.64
C GLN A 107 -12.49 -26.16 -23.40
N GLY A 108 -13.69 -25.60 -23.21
CA GLY A 108 -14.87 -26.02 -23.95
C GLY A 108 -14.74 -25.85 -25.47
N LEU A 109 -14.12 -24.74 -25.93
CA LEU A 109 -13.84 -24.53 -27.37
C LEU A 109 -12.82 -25.54 -27.91
N ARG A 110 -11.77 -25.87 -27.14
CA ARG A 110 -10.79 -26.90 -27.53
C ARG A 110 -11.44 -28.27 -27.71
N GLU A 111 -12.33 -28.64 -26.79
CA GLU A 111 -13.08 -29.90 -26.86
C GLU A 111 -13.96 -29.95 -28.10
N LEU A 112 -14.68 -28.87 -28.42
CA LEU A 112 -15.48 -28.77 -29.66
C LEU A 112 -14.64 -28.84 -30.93
N GLN A 113 -13.38 -28.37 -30.88
CA GLN A 113 -12.47 -28.37 -32.03
C GLN A 113 -11.62 -29.65 -32.13
N ASN A 114 -11.81 -30.65 -31.25
CA ASN A 114 -10.98 -31.87 -31.17
C ASN A 114 -9.47 -31.59 -31.08
N ILE A 115 -9.09 -30.47 -30.46
CA ILE A 115 -7.67 -30.14 -30.26
C ILE A 115 -7.18 -30.90 -29.01
N PRO A 116 -6.13 -31.74 -29.12
CA PRO A 116 -5.61 -32.47 -27.98
C PRO A 116 -5.10 -31.53 -26.89
N SER A 117 -5.34 -31.87 -25.63
CA SER A 117 -4.86 -31.10 -24.48
C SER A 117 -3.33 -31.16 -24.42
N THR A 118 -2.69 -30.03 -24.69
CA THR A 118 -1.27 -29.85 -24.40
C THR A 118 -1.14 -29.61 -22.89
N GLU A 119 -0.82 -30.66 -22.14
CA GLU A 119 -0.34 -30.51 -20.77
C GLU A 119 1.05 -29.88 -20.83
N PHE A 120 1.14 -28.57 -20.55
CA PHE A 120 2.42 -27.99 -20.15
C PHE A 120 2.74 -28.56 -18.77
N GLY A 121 3.53 -29.63 -18.74
CA GLY A 121 4.06 -30.19 -17.51
C GLY A 121 4.81 -29.13 -16.70
N PRO A 122 4.95 -29.30 -15.38
CA PRO A 122 5.62 -28.32 -14.54
C PRO A 122 7.06 -28.15 -15.05
N HIS A 123 7.37 -26.98 -15.62
CA HIS A 123 8.75 -26.57 -15.84
C HIS A 123 9.39 -26.48 -14.46
N ARG A 124 10.19 -27.50 -14.13
CA ARG A 124 11.21 -27.39 -13.11
C ARG A 124 12.29 -26.50 -13.69
N ASP A 125 12.33 -25.27 -13.23
CA ASP A 125 13.49 -24.40 -13.42
C ASP A 125 14.68 -25.11 -12.76
N VAL A 126 15.65 -25.53 -13.58
CA VAL A 126 16.95 -26.05 -13.17
C VAL A 126 17.93 -24.88 -13.12
#